data_AF-A0A504XGE3-F1
#
_entry.id   AF-A0A504XGE3-F1
#
_cell.length_a   1.000
_cell.length_b   1.000
_cell.length_c   1.000
_cell.angle_alpha   90.00
_cell.angle_beta   90.00
_cell.angle_gamma   90.00
#
_symmetry.space_group_name_H-M   'P 1'
#
loop_
_entity.id
_entity.type
_entity.pdbx_description
1 polymer ?
#
loop_
_entity_poly.entity_id
_entity_poly.type
_entity_poly.pdbx_seq_one_letter_code
_entity_poly.pdbx_strand_id
1 'polypeptide(L)'
;MYRQSIAGLALAAALAEIQPALTPRQEEEIWRVFDAAMQTAVADAPLMSHISVQTPPPSSVGGGGYAAVTSTASELYVPASAEDGGGIDVEERAVGKPTATSRDGETPFEDSHIAFPVYRLVDDEWTLLLKDPTVVVRNELGVSEKIQLDYLRVRLKDIGAQPGATQPKQARAVRERRA
;
A
#
# COMPACT_ATOMS: atom_id res chain seq x y z
N MET A 1 4.36 -11.12 -10.54
CA MET A 1 3.97 -10.33 -9.34
C MET A 1 3.03 -11.12 -8.43
N TYR A 2 1.92 -11.65 -8.93
CA TYR A 2 0.84 -12.23 -8.11
C TYR A 2 1.14 -13.58 -7.43
N ARG A 3 2.25 -14.26 -7.76
CA ARG A 3 2.64 -15.51 -7.08
C ARG A 3 2.90 -15.35 -5.57
N GLN A 4 3.23 -14.15 -5.10
CA GLN A 4 3.37 -13.85 -3.67
C GLN A 4 2.06 -13.41 -2.99
N SER A 5 0.94 -13.37 -3.73
CA SER A 5 -0.38 -13.16 -3.13
C SER A 5 -0.82 -14.39 -2.35
N ILE A 6 -1.87 -14.26 -1.52
CA ILE A 6 -2.46 -15.40 -0.80
C ILE A 6 -2.85 -16.53 -1.78
N ALA A 7 -3.46 -16.20 -2.92
CA ALA A 7 -3.82 -17.18 -3.94
C ALA A 7 -2.59 -17.87 -4.55
N GLY A 8 -1.53 -17.10 -4.81
CA GLY A 8 -0.26 -17.65 -5.31
C GLY A 8 0.43 -18.57 -4.29
N LEU A 9 0.48 -18.16 -3.03
CA LEU A 9 1.04 -18.98 -1.95
C LEU A 9 0.23 -20.27 -1.72
N ALA A 10 -1.10 -20.18 -1.78
CA ALA A 10 -1.97 -21.35 -1.68
C ALA A 10 -1.76 -22.33 -2.85
N LEU A 11 -1.60 -21.82 -4.08
CA LEU A 11 -1.26 -22.65 -5.23
C LEU A 11 0.12 -23.31 -5.06
N ALA A 12 1.12 -22.56 -4.59
CA ALA A 12 2.45 -23.12 -4.33
C ALA A 12 2.41 -24.25 -3.30
N ALA A 13 1.64 -24.08 -2.22
CA ALA A 13 1.43 -25.11 -1.22
C ALA A 13 0.73 -26.34 -1.81
N ALA A 14 -0.34 -26.14 -2.59
CA ALA A 14 -1.06 -27.22 -3.24
C ALA A 14 -0.17 -28.01 -4.21
N LEU A 15 0.64 -27.33 -5.03
CA LEU A 15 1.57 -27.98 -5.95
C LEU A 15 2.63 -28.83 -5.23
N ALA A 16 3.08 -28.39 -4.06
CA ALA A 16 4.04 -29.14 -3.24
C ALA A 16 3.46 -30.44 -2.66
N GLU A 17 2.14 -30.54 -2.53
CA GLU A 17 1.46 -31.71 -1.95
C GLU A 17 1.02 -32.77 -3.00
N ILE A 18 1.05 -32.44 -4.30
CA ILE A 18 0.58 -33.33 -5.37
C ILE A 18 1.43 -34.61 -5.48
N GLN A 19 0.75 -35.76 -5.61
CA GLN A 19 1.36 -37.05 -5.89
C GLN A 19 0.68 -37.78 -7.08
N PRO A 20 1.44 -38.32 -8.05
CA PRO A 20 2.90 -38.21 -8.18
C PRO A 20 3.34 -36.76 -8.44
N ALA A 21 4.56 -36.43 -8.02
CA ALA A 21 5.11 -35.09 -8.19
C ALA A 21 5.09 -34.66 -9.66
N LEU A 22 4.75 -33.40 -9.89
CA LEU A 22 4.73 -32.82 -11.22
C LEU A 22 6.16 -32.74 -11.78
N THR A 23 6.27 -32.87 -13.11
CA THR A 23 7.53 -32.52 -13.78
C THR A 23 7.76 -31.01 -13.72
N PRO A 24 9.02 -30.53 -13.72
CA PRO A 24 9.30 -29.09 -13.69
C PRO A 24 8.61 -28.30 -14.80
N ARG A 25 8.48 -28.92 -15.99
CA ARG A 25 7.79 -28.31 -17.14
C ARG A 25 6.29 -28.16 -16.91
N GLN A 26 5.64 -29.12 -16.24
CA GLN A 26 4.22 -29.02 -15.90
C GLN A 26 3.98 -27.95 -14.86
N GLU A 27 4.84 -27.86 -13.85
CA GLU A 27 4.76 -26.83 -12.83
C GLU A 27 4.93 -25.43 -13.43
N GLU A 28 5.92 -25.25 -14.32
CA GLU A 28 6.12 -23.99 -15.05
C GLU A 28 4.90 -23.60 -15.89
N GLU A 29 4.29 -24.57 -16.56
CA GLU A 29 3.08 -24.34 -17.35
C GLU A 29 1.90 -23.89 -16.48
N ILE A 30 1.68 -24.52 -15.33
CA ILE A 30 0.63 -24.13 -14.38
C ILE A 30 0.86 -22.70 -13.91
N TRP A 31 2.10 -22.37 -13.55
CA TRP A 31 2.46 -21.02 -13.13
C TRP A 31 2.25 -19.98 -14.22
N ARG A 32 2.53 -20.32 -15.49
CA ARG A 32 2.27 -19.46 -16.64
C ARG A 32 0.78 -19.18 -16.80
N VAL A 33 -0.05 -20.22 -16.69
CA VAL A 33 -1.51 -20.09 -16.76
C VAL A 33 -2.03 -19.25 -15.60
N PHE A 34 -1.54 -19.49 -14.38
CA PHE A 34 -1.89 -18.70 -13.19
C PHE A 34 -1.56 -17.21 -13.38
N ASP A 35 -0.34 -16.90 -13.83
CA ASP A 35 0.10 -15.52 -14.02
C ASP A 35 -0.79 -14.79 -15.05
N ALA A 36 -1.11 -15.45 -16.17
CA ALA A 36 -1.99 -14.89 -17.19
C ALA A 36 -3.43 -14.71 -16.66
N ALA A 37 -3.98 -15.71 -15.98
CA ALA A 37 -5.32 -15.68 -15.43
C ALA A 37 -5.49 -14.57 -14.38
N MET A 38 -4.51 -14.43 -13.47
CA MET A 38 -4.52 -13.37 -12.46
C MET A 38 -4.44 -11.98 -13.10
N GLN A 39 -3.59 -11.81 -14.12
CA GLN A 39 -3.46 -10.52 -14.81
C GLN A 39 -4.78 -10.12 -15.49
N THR A 40 -5.43 -11.04 -16.19
CA THR A 40 -6.73 -10.80 -16.82
C THR A 40 -7.81 -10.54 -15.77
N ALA A 41 -7.91 -11.36 -14.73
CA ALA A 41 -8.92 -11.22 -13.70
C ALA A 41 -8.84 -9.88 -12.96
N VAL A 42 -7.63 -9.38 -12.68
CA VAL A 42 -7.43 -8.07 -12.05
C VAL A 42 -7.76 -6.92 -13.01
N ALA A 43 -7.45 -7.07 -14.30
CA ALA A 43 -7.77 -6.05 -15.31
C ALA A 43 -9.28 -5.94 -15.58
N ASP A 44 -9.97 -7.09 -15.59
CA ASP A 44 -11.41 -7.18 -15.85
C ASP A 44 -12.26 -6.94 -14.59
N ALA A 45 -11.65 -7.04 -13.40
CA ALA A 45 -12.33 -6.75 -12.15
C ALA A 45 -12.83 -5.30 -12.20
N PRO A 46 -14.15 -5.07 -12.08
CA PRO A 46 -14.65 -3.72 -12.01
C PRO A 46 -14.04 -3.09 -10.76
N LEU A 47 -13.21 -2.05 -10.94
CA LEU A 47 -12.61 -1.24 -9.88
C LEU A 47 -13.71 -0.41 -9.18
N MET A 48 -14.70 -1.10 -8.64
CA MET A 48 -15.83 -0.51 -7.93
C MET A 48 -15.40 -0.08 -6.52
N SER A 49 -14.29 -0.66 -6.03
CA SER A 49 -13.63 -0.21 -4.81
C SER A 49 -12.48 0.76 -5.13
N HIS A 50 -12.49 1.90 -4.45
CA HIS A 50 -11.39 2.85 -4.48
C HIS A 50 -10.56 2.70 -3.21
N ILE A 51 -9.28 2.38 -3.39
CA ILE A 51 -8.32 2.25 -2.28
C ILE A 51 -7.45 3.50 -2.25
N SER A 52 -7.39 4.16 -1.10
CA SER A 52 -6.44 5.25 -0.85
C SER A 52 -5.55 4.91 0.33
N VAL A 53 -4.26 5.21 0.21
CA VAL A 53 -3.28 5.00 1.28
C VAL A 53 -2.90 6.36 1.82
N GLN A 54 -3.20 6.60 3.09
CA GLN A 54 -2.82 7.81 3.81
C GLN A 54 -1.60 7.47 4.65
N THR A 55 -0.56 8.28 4.53
CA THR A 55 0.66 8.13 5.33
C THR A 55 0.80 9.35 6.24
N PRO A 56 1.20 9.16 7.51
CA PRO A 56 1.56 10.29 8.35
C PRO A 56 2.74 11.06 7.69
N PRO A 57 2.91 12.35 8.00
CA PRO A 57 4.05 13.12 7.53
C PRO A 57 5.36 12.37 7.77
N PRO A 58 6.34 12.47 6.85
CA PRO A 58 7.58 11.72 6.98
C PRO A 58 8.23 12.01 8.32
N SER A 59 8.50 10.95 9.09
CA SER A 59 9.20 11.06 10.36
C SER A 59 10.63 11.52 10.07
N SER A 60 10.92 12.79 10.36
CA SER A 60 12.29 13.30 10.32
C SER A 60 13.06 12.69 11.47
N VAL A 61 13.84 11.65 11.20
CA VAL A 61 14.89 11.22 12.12
C VAL A 61 15.91 12.35 12.13
N GLY A 62 16.06 13.02 13.28
CA GLY A 62 16.96 14.15 13.47
C GLY A 62 18.40 13.78 13.09
N GLY A 63 18.80 14.17 11.89
CA GLY A 63 20.13 13.90 11.36
C GLY A 63 20.34 14.63 10.03
N GLY A 64 20.79 15.88 10.09
CA GLY A 64 21.50 16.52 8.97
C GLY A 64 20.67 16.85 7.73
N GLY A 65 19.82 17.88 7.86
CA GLY A 65 19.57 18.90 6.83
C GLY A 65 19.40 18.47 5.37
N TYR A 66 18.19 18.10 4.99
CA TYR A 66 17.58 18.56 3.74
C TYR A 66 16.09 18.80 4.03
N ALA A 67 15.69 20.07 4.08
CA ALA A 67 14.32 20.45 4.34
C ALA A 67 13.40 19.88 3.25
N ALA A 68 12.42 19.07 3.66
CA ALA A 68 11.30 18.75 2.80
C ALA A 68 10.59 20.07 2.45
N VAL A 69 10.55 20.40 1.17
CA VAL A 69 9.81 21.55 0.64
C VAL A 69 8.32 21.24 0.78
N THR A 70 7.71 21.68 1.88
CA THR A 70 6.27 21.81 1.97
C THR A 70 5.84 22.96 1.06
N SER A 71 5.29 22.63 -0.11
CA SER A 71 4.53 23.60 -0.90
C SER A 71 3.23 23.91 -0.16
N THR A 72 3.24 24.97 0.63
CA THR A 72 2.04 25.57 1.20
C THR A 72 1.23 26.22 0.10
N ALA A 73 0.06 25.64 -0.20
CA ALA A 73 -1.07 26.39 -0.74
C ALA A 73 -2.25 26.22 0.22
N SER A 74 -2.27 27.09 1.24
CA SER A 74 -3.47 27.65 1.90
C SER A 74 -4.45 28.15 0.82
N GLU A 75 -5.77 28.17 0.92
CA GLU A 75 -6.78 28.26 1.99
C GLU A 75 -8.06 27.62 1.40
N LEU A 76 -8.96 26.98 2.14
CA LEU A 76 -10.14 27.64 2.70
C LEU A 76 -10.90 26.62 3.56
N TYR A 77 -10.81 26.71 4.89
CA TYR A 77 -11.91 26.31 5.76
C TYR A 77 -11.77 27.00 7.12
N VAL A 78 -12.76 27.83 7.46
CA VAL A 78 -12.89 28.51 8.75
C VAL A 78 -13.92 27.74 9.58
N PRO A 79 -13.60 27.23 10.77
CA PRO A 79 -14.62 26.88 11.75
C PRO A 79 -14.85 28.06 12.70
N ALA A 80 -16.13 28.41 12.86
CA ALA A 80 -16.62 29.42 13.78
C ALA A 80 -16.48 28.97 15.25
N SER A 81 -16.13 29.91 16.11
CA SER A 81 -16.06 29.77 17.57
C SER A 81 -17.44 29.66 18.22
N ALA A 82 -17.50 28.83 19.28
CA ALA A 82 -18.22 29.03 20.55
C ALA A 82 -17.59 28.01 21.53
N GLU A 83 -16.81 28.39 22.55
CA GLU A 83 -17.26 28.76 23.92
C GLU A 83 -18.27 27.72 24.45
N ASP A 84 -18.14 27.04 25.59
CA ASP A 84 -17.47 27.33 26.87
C ASP A 84 -17.55 26.06 27.77
N GLY A 85 -16.71 25.96 28.80
CA GLY A 85 -17.12 25.37 30.07
C GLY A 85 -16.53 24.02 30.54
N GLY A 86 -15.60 24.10 31.51
CA GLY A 86 -15.72 23.37 32.78
C GLY A 86 -15.00 22.02 32.92
N GLY A 87 -13.95 21.98 33.74
CA GLY A 87 -13.18 20.76 34.05
C GLY A 87 -13.76 19.87 35.14
N ILE A 88 -13.10 18.73 35.38
CA ILE A 88 -12.60 18.27 36.70
C ILE A 88 -11.75 16.99 36.50
N ASP A 89 -10.72 16.91 37.32
CA ASP A 89 -9.70 15.89 37.49
C ASP A 89 -10.20 14.82 38.49
N VAL A 90 -10.04 13.51 38.21
CA VAL A 90 -10.14 12.44 39.23
C VAL A 90 -9.26 11.23 38.86
N GLU A 91 -8.38 10.89 39.80
CA GLU A 91 -7.39 9.80 39.82
C GLU A 91 -7.93 8.36 39.78
N GLU A 92 -7.06 7.50 39.22
CA GLU A 92 -6.55 6.21 39.72
C GLU A 92 -7.51 5.16 40.36
N ARG A 93 -7.57 3.98 39.72
CA ARG A 93 -7.48 2.72 40.47
C ARG A 93 -6.94 1.55 39.65
N ALA A 94 -5.77 1.06 40.06
CA ALA A 94 -5.19 -0.21 39.64
C ALA A 94 -6.02 -1.42 40.13
N VAL A 95 -5.89 -2.56 39.43
CA VAL A 95 -5.62 -3.92 39.97
C VAL A 95 -5.84 -4.96 38.86
N GLY A 96 -4.93 -5.94 38.74
CA GLY A 96 -5.24 -7.23 38.13
C GLY A 96 -4.27 -7.75 37.07
N LYS A 97 -3.05 -8.12 37.49
CA LYS A 97 -2.09 -8.93 36.70
C LYS A 97 -2.59 -10.38 36.62
N PRO A 98 -2.53 -11.03 35.45
CA PRO A 98 -2.16 -12.44 35.41
C PRO A 98 -0.85 -12.62 34.65
N THR A 99 0.12 -13.19 35.36
CA THR A 99 1.40 -13.66 34.86
C THR A 99 1.17 -14.85 33.92
N ALA A 100 1.44 -14.68 32.63
CA ALA A 100 1.73 -15.79 31.72
C ALA A 100 3.02 -15.43 30.99
N THR A 101 4.11 -16.08 31.40
CA THR A 101 5.43 -16.00 30.76
C THR A 101 5.38 -16.73 29.41
N SER A 102 5.06 -16.03 28.32
CA SER A 102 5.40 -16.48 26.98
C SER A 102 6.87 -16.09 26.70
N ARG A 103 7.76 -17.03 26.96
CA ARG A 103 9.12 -17.03 26.40
C ARG A 103 9.01 -17.35 24.92
N ASP A 104 8.91 -16.29 24.12
CA ASP A 104 9.46 -16.23 22.76
C ASP A 104 9.61 -14.74 22.44
N GLY A 105 10.66 -14.16 23.02
CA GLY A 105 11.04 -12.77 22.82
C GLY A 105 11.79 -12.65 21.51
N GLU A 106 11.08 -12.68 20.40
CA GLU A 106 11.55 -12.03 19.18
C GLU A 106 11.58 -10.53 19.52
N THR A 107 12.78 -9.97 19.66
CA THR A 107 12.95 -8.55 19.96
C THR A 107 12.16 -7.75 18.91
N PRO A 108 11.28 -6.81 19.31
CA PRO A 108 10.58 -5.96 18.36
C PRO A 108 11.60 -5.37 17.39
N PHE A 109 11.35 -5.50 16.09
CA PHE A 109 12.21 -4.93 15.06
C PHE A 109 12.44 -3.44 15.35
N GLU A 110 13.67 -3.08 15.75
CA GLU A 110 14.01 -1.72 16.13
C GLU A 110 14.24 -0.88 14.87
N ASP A 111 13.19 -0.19 14.43
CA ASP A 111 13.18 0.56 13.19
C ASP A 111 13.38 2.08 13.40
N SER A 112 13.71 2.49 14.63
CA SER A 112 13.83 3.90 15.05
C SER A 112 14.87 4.71 14.25
N HIS A 113 15.78 4.03 13.56
CA HIS A 113 16.84 4.63 12.75
C HIS A 113 16.46 4.75 11.25
N ILE A 114 15.29 4.25 10.85
CA ILE A 114 14.86 4.24 9.45
C ILE A 114 13.92 5.43 9.20
N ALA A 115 14.25 6.25 8.21
CA ALA A 115 13.34 7.28 7.72
C ALA A 115 12.37 6.67 6.69
N PHE A 116 11.07 6.82 6.93
CA PHE A 116 10.01 6.34 6.03
C PHE A 116 9.43 7.50 5.21
N PRO A 117 8.98 7.25 3.97
CA PRO A 117 8.92 5.94 3.28
C PRO A 117 10.26 5.48 2.71
N VAL A 118 10.49 4.16 2.68
CA VAL A 118 11.63 3.55 1.97
C VAL A 118 11.16 3.05 0.62
N TYR A 119 11.90 3.35 -0.45
CA TYR A 119 11.54 2.89 -1.79
C TYR A 119 12.76 2.37 -2.57
N ARG A 120 12.50 1.45 -3.50
CA ARG A 120 13.49 0.97 -4.48
C ARG A 120 12.83 0.69 -5.82
N LEU A 121 13.59 0.81 -6.89
CA LEU A 121 13.22 0.39 -8.24
C LEU A 121 14.24 -0.65 -8.71
N VAL A 122 13.78 -1.86 -8.99
CA VAL A 122 14.60 -2.97 -9.51
C VAL A 122 13.78 -3.70 -10.58
N ASP A 123 14.39 -3.96 -11.75
CA ASP A 123 13.75 -4.68 -12.86
C ASP A 123 12.37 -4.13 -13.25
N ASP A 124 12.26 -2.81 -13.40
CA ASP A 124 11.02 -2.07 -13.69
C ASP A 124 9.88 -2.27 -12.67
N GLU A 125 10.23 -2.72 -11.47
CA GLU A 125 9.30 -2.89 -10.36
C GLU A 125 9.65 -1.98 -9.19
N TRP A 126 8.72 -1.08 -8.86
CA TRP A 126 8.80 -0.25 -7.67
C TRP A 126 8.40 -1.06 -6.45
N THR A 127 9.19 -0.99 -5.39
CA THR A 127 8.82 -1.48 -4.06
C THR A 127 8.88 -0.32 -3.08
N LEU A 128 7.79 -0.07 -2.36
CA LEU A 128 7.69 0.92 -1.30
C LEU A 128 7.41 0.21 0.03
N LEU A 129 8.00 0.69 1.11
CA LEU A 129 7.70 0.31 2.48
C LEU A 129 7.28 1.55 3.26
N LEU A 130 6.07 1.50 3.80
CA LEU A 130 5.45 2.57 4.57
C LEU A 130 5.32 2.13 6.03
N LYS A 131 5.46 3.08 6.95
CA LYS A 131 5.25 2.90 8.40
C LYS A 131 3.99 3.65 8.84
N ASP A 132 3.21 3.01 9.69
CA ASP A 132 1.94 3.49 10.25
C ASP A 132 0.91 3.99 9.22
N PRO A 133 0.72 3.34 8.03
CA PRO A 133 -0.24 3.83 7.05
C PRO A 133 -1.68 3.52 7.45
N THR A 134 -2.59 4.44 7.11
CA THR A 134 -4.03 4.20 7.12
C THR A 134 -4.51 3.88 5.71
N VAL A 135 -4.99 2.64 5.49
CA VAL A 135 -5.62 2.24 4.24
C VAL A 135 -7.11 2.52 4.32
N VAL A 136 -7.62 3.33 3.41
CA VAL A 136 -9.05 3.63 3.30
C VAL A 136 -9.60 2.92 2.07
N VAL A 137 -10.53 2.00 2.28
CA VAL A 137 -11.22 1.24 1.23
C VAL A 137 -12.63 1.78 1.11
N ARG A 138 -12.96 2.34 -0.05
CA ARG A 138 -14.32 2.80 -0.36
C ARG A 138 -14.96 1.79 -1.30
N ASN A 139 -16.12 1.26 -0.95
CA ASN A 139 -16.87 0.35 -1.80
C ASN A 139 -17.76 1.08 -2.82
N GLU A 140 -18.44 0.30 -3.65
CA GLU A 140 -19.32 0.79 -4.73
C GLU A 140 -20.52 1.59 -4.23
N LEU A 141 -20.97 1.32 -3.01
CA LEU A 141 -22.05 2.03 -2.33
C LEU A 141 -21.56 3.33 -1.66
N GLY A 142 -20.27 3.64 -1.78
CA GLY A 142 -19.62 4.79 -1.19
C GLY A 142 -19.28 4.66 0.29
N VAL A 143 -19.55 3.51 0.92
CA VAL A 143 -19.18 3.21 2.30
C VAL A 143 -17.67 3.06 2.37
N SER A 144 -17.05 3.73 3.34
CA SER A 144 -15.60 3.73 3.52
C SER A 144 -15.22 3.04 4.82
N GLU A 145 -14.28 2.12 4.73
CA GLU A 145 -13.65 1.44 5.86
C GLU A 145 -12.20 1.93 5.99
N LYS A 146 -11.73 2.10 7.22
CA LYS A 146 -10.35 2.53 7.52
C LYS A 146 -9.63 1.41 8.25
N ILE A 147 -8.45 1.05 7.76
CA ILE A 147 -7.61 0.00 8.29
C ILE A 147 -6.26 0.62 8.65
N GLN A 148 -5.93 0.65 9.95
CA GLN A 148 -4.62 1.08 10.41
C GLN A 148 -3.65 -0.11 10.39
N LEU A 149 -2.46 0.08 9.82
CA LEU A 149 -1.41 -0.93 9.76
C LEU A 149 -0.14 -0.38 10.41
N ASP A 150 0.70 -1.26 10.96
CA ASP A 150 2.03 -0.88 11.44
C ASP A 150 2.99 -0.65 10.26
N TYR A 151 2.89 -1.52 9.24
CA TYR A 151 3.67 -1.42 8.02
C TYR A 151 2.86 -1.83 6.79
N LEU A 152 3.15 -1.20 5.65
CA LEU A 152 2.62 -1.61 4.34
C LEU A 152 3.74 -1.69 3.31
N ARG A 153 3.92 -2.86 2.73
CA ARG A 153 4.80 -3.06 1.56
C ARG A 153 3.97 -3.04 0.28
N VAL A 154 4.26 -2.09 -0.60
CA VAL A 154 3.60 -1.93 -1.90
C VAL A 154 4.56 -2.31 -3.01
N ARG A 155 4.14 -3.18 -3.94
CA ARG A 155 4.88 -3.51 -5.15
C ARG A 155 4.08 -3.03 -6.35
N LEU A 156 4.70 -2.23 -7.22
CA LEU A 156 4.07 -1.64 -8.39
C LEU A 156 4.90 -1.98 -9.61
N LYS A 157 4.23 -2.35 -10.70
CA LYS A 157 4.85 -2.54 -12.01
C LYS A 157 4.10 -1.65 -12.99
N ASP A 158 4.84 -0.97 -13.85
CA ASP A 158 4.22 -0.15 -14.88
C ASP A 158 3.48 -1.05 -15.88
N ILE A 159 2.20 -0.75 -16.08
CA ILE A 159 1.31 -1.44 -17.02
C ILE A 159 1.40 -0.77 -18.40
N GLY A 160 1.79 0.50 -18.47
CA GLY A 160 1.94 1.28 -19.70
C GLY A 160 3.27 1.05 -20.44
N ALA A 161 4.29 0.53 -19.77
CA ALA A 161 5.60 0.22 -20.36
C ALA A 161 5.63 -1.11 -21.15
N GLN A 162 4.51 -1.82 -21.30
CA GLN A 162 4.48 -3.04 -22.10
C GLN A 162 4.63 -2.71 -23.60
N PRO A 163 5.54 -3.38 -24.33
CA PRO A 163 5.71 -3.16 -25.77
C PRO A 163 4.41 -3.54 -26.49
N GLY A 164 3.62 -2.52 -26.85
CA GLY A 164 2.30 -2.69 -27.47
C GLY A 164 1.22 -1.73 -26.96
N ALA A 165 1.44 -1.05 -25.82
CA ALA A 165 0.48 -0.07 -25.29
C ALA A 165 0.64 1.30 -25.98
N THR A 166 -0.19 1.53 -27.00
CA THR A 166 -0.60 2.84 -27.58
C THR A 166 0.47 3.93 -27.74
N GLN A 167 0.86 4.16 -29.00
CA GLN A 167 1.54 5.40 -29.40
C GLN A 167 0.71 6.63 -28.96
N PRO A 168 1.33 7.68 -28.41
CA PRO A 168 0.63 8.91 -28.06
C PRO A 168 0.05 9.54 -29.32
N LYS A 169 -1.28 9.67 -29.34
CA LYS A 169 -2.05 10.36 -30.39
C LYS A 169 -1.60 11.81 -30.40
N GLN A 170 -0.77 12.18 -31.38
CA GLN A 170 -0.34 13.57 -31.58
C GLN A 170 -1.58 14.46 -31.73
N ALA A 171 -1.83 15.31 -30.74
CA ALA A 171 -2.81 16.37 -30.83
C ALA A 171 -2.33 17.38 -31.88
N ARG A 172 -2.91 17.31 -33.08
CA ARG A 172 -2.70 18.28 -34.16
C ARG A 172 -3.30 19.61 -33.72
N ALA A 173 -2.47 20.49 -33.18
CA ALA A 173 -2.86 21.85 -32.84
C ALA A 173 -3.32 22.59 -34.10
N VAL A 174 -4.56 23.08 -34.03
CA VAL A 174 -5.18 24.01 -34.97
C VAL A 174 -4.34 25.29 -34.99
N ARG A 175 -3.92 25.72 -36.19
CA ARG A 175 -3.42 27.08 -36.41
C ARG A 175 -4.39 27.76 -37.36
N GLU A 176 -5.45 28.35 -36.79
CA GLU A 176 -6.26 29.35 -37.46
C GLU A 176 -5.33 30.47 -37.94
N ARG A 177 -5.23 30.65 -39.25
CA ARG A 177 -4.72 31.88 -39.85
C ARG A 177 -5.94 32.68 -40.30
N ARG A 178 -6.33 33.65 -39.46
CA ARG A 178 -7.01 34.86 -39.94
C ARG A 178 -5.99 35.66 -40.76
N ALA A 179 -6.34 35.92 -42.01
CA ALA A 179 -5.92 37.07 -42.80
C ALA A 179 -7.06 37.38 -43.76
#